data_AF-A0A1F7BRB7-F1
#
_entry.id   AF-A0A1F7BRB7-F1
#
_cell.length_a   1.000
_cell.length_b   1.000
_cell.length_c   1.000
_cell.angle_alpha   90.00
_cell.angle_beta   90.00
_cell.angle_gamma   90.00
#
_symmetry.space_group_name_H-M   'P 1'
#
loop_
_entity.id
_entity.type
_entity.pdbx_description
1 polymer ?
#
loop_
_entity_poly.entity_id
_entity_poly.type
_entity_poly.pdbx_seq_one_letter_code
_entity_poly.pdbx_strand_id
1 'polypeptide(L)'
;MPENGRTETSKKGETAAHYFLPNMQSYLRAFDEVPTSAGRYTIPLTMRESLLIKLRNNVSSHRSELFRKTPVVFEDPLYPVPMEWQAIIEYLYQTGTLRVPHATFDNIIPDEPKIYALRLWAAPSPGDGGNSIVEGGYSRGVSHDFTEAISKVIGEFLERYTQTVYRNKDLYRASIADMRKKKKYFLDLSVADQWSDWQKNRFPSRRFDDCSIFQWVQGRSLTRKKSAYIPAQMVYMNYRFIENEPIVRRPISNGAGGMFTYEEAVLSGLHELIQRDAFLFHWLTKQAPAKIDPKSLRNAEIMKCLADFARYKLECVILDTTHDLCAPSFVAVLLDRTGVGPAVTLGGGCGFDQEKAILRAMTEAIGVRSWLRTTRQKRAEPLPRMSDREPFTEDWGPTNRLLLWYGLETIPLIEPFLAGKEGALDRSRNKSFVSPQEEIDYLVEEFKKRGDGYEIFVYKAKHKILDDLGYVSVRVCVPAILPLYLMETYAPIGSKRLEGYEVNTLPQPFP
;
A
#
# COMPACT_ATOMS: atom_id res chain seq x y z
N MET A 1 22.57 -45.11 -61.76
CA MET A 1 21.50 -44.42 -62.50
C MET A 1 20.41 -44.05 -61.51
N PRO A 2 19.92 -42.82 -61.58
CA PRO A 2 20.42 -41.70 -60.77
C PRO A 2 19.25 -41.07 -59.95
N GLU A 3 19.30 -39.94 -59.24
CA GLU A 3 19.98 -38.67 -59.51
C GLU A 3 19.78 -37.69 -58.32
N ASN A 4 20.83 -36.92 -58.01
CA ASN A 4 20.93 -35.48 -57.62
C ASN A 4 19.76 -34.79 -56.87
N GLY A 5 19.94 -33.85 -55.94
CA GLY A 5 21.11 -33.07 -55.51
C GLY A 5 20.64 -31.77 -54.81
N ARG A 6 21.43 -31.35 -53.81
CA ARG A 6 21.87 -29.98 -53.48
C ARG A 6 20.92 -28.76 -53.32
N THR A 7 21.16 -28.07 -52.18
CA THR A 7 21.42 -26.60 -52.02
C THR A 7 20.22 -25.62 -52.09
N GLU A 8 20.15 -24.43 -51.47
CA GLU A 8 21.07 -23.54 -50.76
C GLU A 8 20.26 -22.34 -50.22
N THR A 9 20.74 -21.70 -49.13
CA THR A 9 20.77 -20.22 -48.88
C THR A 9 19.47 -19.39 -48.94
N SER A 10 19.38 -18.14 -48.49
CA SER A 10 19.92 -17.37 -47.36
C SER A 10 19.13 -16.04 -47.36
N LYS A 11 19.16 -15.34 -46.21
CA LYS A 11 19.14 -13.86 -46.07
C LYS A 11 17.83 -13.07 -46.25
N LYS A 12 17.54 -12.39 -45.13
CA LYS A 12 17.32 -10.94 -44.94
C LYS A 12 16.10 -10.28 -45.59
N GLY A 13 15.36 -9.57 -44.74
CA GLY A 13 14.51 -8.45 -45.10
C GLY A 13 13.60 -8.05 -43.95
N GLU A 14 14.07 -7.14 -43.10
CA GLU A 14 13.23 -6.39 -42.15
C GLU A 14 12.20 -5.51 -42.86
N THR A 15 11.26 -5.01 -42.06
CA THR A 15 10.33 -3.87 -42.27
C THR A 15 9.06 -4.18 -43.09
N ALA A 16 7.85 -3.75 -42.72
CA ALA A 16 7.41 -2.81 -41.69
C ALA A 16 6.00 -3.21 -41.19
N ALA A 17 5.72 -2.85 -39.94
CA ALA A 17 4.37 -2.85 -39.37
C ALA A 17 3.42 -1.99 -40.19
N HIS A 18 2.12 -2.34 -40.24
CA HIS A 18 1.04 -1.35 -40.13
C HIS A 18 -0.22 -1.97 -39.52
N TYR A 19 -0.71 -1.23 -38.52
CA TYR A 19 -1.82 -1.47 -37.60
C TYR A 19 -3.17 -1.04 -38.17
N PHE A 20 -4.28 -1.44 -37.54
CA PHE A 20 -5.49 -0.61 -37.52
C PHE A 20 -6.26 -0.64 -36.19
N LEU A 21 -6.66 0.57 -35.78
CA LEU A 21 -7.30 1.00 -34.52
C LEU A 21 -8.84 0.81 -34.52
N PRO A 22 -9.50 0.74 -33.35
CA PRO A 22 -10.94 0.96 -33.23
C PRO A 22 -11.31 2.45 -33.33
N ASN A 23 -12.56 2.75 -33.68
CA ASN A 23 -13.02 4.12 -33.90
C ASN A 23 -12.99 4.98 -32.62
N MET A 24 -12.67 6.26 -32.81
CA MET A 24 -12.46 7.27 -31.76
C MET A 24 -13.70 7.57 -30.92
N GLN A 25 -14.91 7.40 -31.47
CA GLN A 25 -16.16 7.72 -30.76
C GLN A 25 -16.54 6.66 -29.70
N SER A 26 -16.16 5.40 -29.90
CA SER A 26 -16.38 4.34 -28.90
C SER A 26 -15.42 4.44 -27.71
N TYR A 27 -14.19 4.91 -27.95
CA TYR A 27 -13.18 5.16 -26.92
C TYR A 27 -13.56 6.37 -26.04
N LEU A 28 -14.08 7.43 -26.66
CA LEU A 28 -14.53 8.64 -25.95
C LEU A 28 -15.76 8.38 -25.07
N ARG A 29 -16.72 7.56 -25.53
CA ARG A 29 -17.90 7.20 -24.71
C ARG A 29 -17.57 6.35 -23.48
N ALA A 30 -16.60 5.44 -23.58
CA ALA A 30 -16.17 4.62 -22.43
C ALA A 30 -15.43 5.46 -21.37
N PHE A 31 -14.74 6.53 -21.78
CA PHE A 31 -14.13 7.50 -20.88
C PHE A 31 -15.16 8.41 -20.19
N ASP A 32 -16.26 8.76 -20.87
CA ASP A 32 -17.33 9.61 -20.33
C ASP A 32 -18.19 8.91 -19.24
N GLU A 33 -18.16 7.57 -19.15
CA GLU A 33 -18.96 6.80 -18.16
C GLU A 33 -18.22 6.51 -16.84
N VAL A 34 -16.89 6.69 -16.81
CA VAL A 34 -16.01 6.55 -15.63
C VAL A 34 -16.44 7.38 -14.39
N PRO A 35 -17.10 8.56 -14.49
CA PRO A 35 -17.39 9.38 -13.31
C PRO A 35 -18.63 8.97 -12.49
N THR A 36 -19.43 7.97 -12.89
CA THR A 36 -20.76 7.75 -12.27
C THR A 36 -20.82 6.57 -11.29
N SER A 37 -20.46 6.88 -10.04
CA SER A 37 -20.80 6.19 -8.78
C SER A 37 -20.24 4.78 -8.52
N ALA A 38 -19.49 4.68 -7.42
CA ALA A 38 -19.10 3.43 -6.79
C ALA A 38 -20.28 2.82 -5.99
N GLY A 39 -20.48 1.51 -6.16
CA GLY A 39 -21.26 0.69 -5.23
C GLY A 39 -22.71 0.43 -5.62
N ARG A 40 -22.91 -0.58 -6.48
CA ARG A 40 -24.00 -1.58 -6.51
C ARG A 40 -24.13 -2.11 -7.93
N TYR A 41 -23.57 -3.29 -8.22
CA TYR A 41 -23.99 -4.04 -9.40
C TYR A 41 -24.03 -5.55 -9.10
N THR A 42 -25.25 -6.02 -8.82
CA THR A 42 -25.71 -7.33 -9.32
C THR A 42 -26.67 -7.04 -10.45
N ILE A 43 -26.34 -7.43 -11.69
CA ILE A 43 -27.25 -7.37 -12.84
C ILE A 43 -27.21 -8.74 -13.56
N PRO A 44 -28.35 -9.28 -14.05
CA PRO A 44 -28.38 -10.52 -14.82
C PRO A 44 -27.76 -10.34 -16.22
N LEU A 45 -27.07 -11.37 -16.71
CA LEU A 45 -26.46 -11.36 -18.04
C LEU A 45 -27.48 -11.05 -19.14
N THR A 46 -27.10 -10.17 -20.05
CA THR A 46 -27.86 -9.83 -21.25
C THR A 46 -27.89 -10.98 -22.26
N MET A 47 -28.84 -10.92 -23.20
CA MET A 47 -29.00 -11.94 -24.25
C MET A 47 -27.74 -12.08 -25.13
N ARG A 48 -26.98 -10.99 -25.32
CA ARG A 48 -25.73 -10.97 -26.07
C ARG A 48 -24.61 -11.75 -25.35
N GLU A 49 -24.51 -11.60 -24.03
CA GLU A 49 -23.52 -12.28 -23.20
C GLU A 49 -23.82 -13.78 -23.10
N SER A 50 -25.10 -14.13 -22.98
CA SER A 50 -25.55 -15.53 -23.04
C SER A 50 -25.29 -16.18 -24.41
N LEU A 51 -25.39 -15.42 -25.50
CA LEU A 51 -25.10 -15.91 -26.86
C LEU A 51 -23.60 -16.17 -27.08
N LEU A 52 -22.75 -15.28 -26.56
CA LEU A 52 -21.29 -15.41 -26.64
C LEU A 52 -20.77 -16.64 -25.89
N ILE A 53 -21.35 -16.94 -24.72
CA ILE A 53 -21.02 -18.15 -23.95
C ILE A 53 -21.43 -19.43 -24.71
N LYS A 54 -22.60 -19.43 -25.37
CA LYS A 54 -23.03 -20.58 -26.19
C LYS A 54 -22.19 -20.77 -27.45
N LEU A 55 -21.80 -19.69 -28.13
CA LEU A 55 -20.90 -19.74 -29.28
C LEU A 55 -19.51 -20.24 -28.89
N ARG A 56 -18.98 -19.81 -27.75
CA ARG A 56 -17.72 -20.29 -27.18
C ARG A 56 -17.73 -21.80 -26.93
N ASN A 57 -18.80 -22.35 -26.39
CA ASN A 57 -18.92 -23.79 -26.13
C ASN A 57 -19.02 -24.62 -27.43
N ASN A 58 -19.63 -24.10 -28.48
CA ASN A 58 -19.75 -24.76 -29.78
C ASN A 58 -18.46 -24.74 -30.62
N VAL A 59 -17.68 -23.66 -30.53
CA VAL A 59 -16.37 -23.58 -31.21
C VAL A 59 -15.34 -24.48 -30.53
N SER A 60 -15.47 -24.68 -29.22
CA SER A 60 -14.58 -25.56 -28.43
C SER A 60 -14.76 -27.05 -28.75
N SER A 61 -15.94 -27.46 -29.23
CA SER A 61 -16.26 -28.86 -29.56
C SER A 61 -15.82 -29.30 -30.97
N HIS A 62 -15.38 -28.38 -31.84
CA HIS A 62 -15.01 -28.67 -33.25
C HIS A 62 -13.51 -28.50 -33.50
N ARG A 63 -12.68 -28.94 -32.54
CA ARG A 63 -11.21 -28.92 -32.59
C ARG A 63 -10.64 -29.92 -33.61
N SER A 64 -10.68 -29.59 -34.89
CA SER A 64 -9.69 -30.11 -35.85
C SER A 64 -9.66 -29.25 -37.11
N GLU A 65 -8.45 -28.95 -37.57
CA GLU A 65 -8.06 -28.38 -38.87
C GLU A 65 -7.82 -26.85 -38.99
N LEU A 66 -8.47 -25.95 -38.24
CA LEU A 66 -8.28 -24.51 -38.46
C LEU A 66 -7.08 -23.83 -37.75
N PHE A 67 -6.38 -24.50 -36.82
CA PHE A 67 -5.55 -23.81 -35.82
C PHE A 67 -4.03 -24.11 -35.86
N ARG A 68 -3.47 -24.55 -36.99
CA ARG A 68 -2.02 -24.84 -37.09
C ARG A 68 -1.09 -23.60 -37.20
N LYS A 69 -1.60 -22.36 -37.30
CA LYS A 69 -0.76 -21.15 -37.55
C LYS A 69 -1.15 -19.87 -36.79
N THR A 70 -1.96 -19.94 -35.74
CA THR A 70 -2.36 -18.75 -34.97
C THR A 70 -2.13 -19.02 -33.49
N PRO A 71 -1.30 -18.24 -32.77
CA PRO A 71 -1.33 -18.27 -31.32
C PRO A 71 -2.66 -17.66 -30.89
N VAL A 72 -3.62 -18.53 -30.60
CA VAL A 72 -4.82 -18.12 -29.89
C VAL A 72 -4.40 -17.94 -28.43
N VAL A 73 -4.26 -16.70 -27.98
CA VAL A 73 -4.16 -16.42 -26.54
C VAL A 73 -5.57 -16.55 -25.99
N PHE A 74 -5.89 -17.75 -25.51
CA PHE A 74 -6.89 -17.88 -24.46
C PHE A 74 -6.15 -17.51 -23.17
N GLU A 75 -6.31 -16.28 -22.68
CA GLU A 75 -5.96 -16.02 -21.29
C GLU A 75 -6.85 -16.89 -20.40
N ASP A 76 -6.16 -17.63 -19.53
CA ASP A 76 -6.63 -18.61 -18.55
C ASP A 76 -7.90 -18.11 -17.81
N PRO A 77 -9.00 -18.90 -17.73
CA PRO A 77 -10.32 -18.38 -17.39
C PRO A 77 -10.56 -18.15 -15.90
N LEU A 78 -9.53 -17.99 -15.07
CA LEU A 78 -9.76 -17.89 -13.63
C LEU A 78 -10.41 -16.57 -13.22
N TYR A 79 -10.15 -15.46 -13.94
CA TYR A 79 -10.77 -14.15 -13.63
C TYR A 79 -10.84 -13.22 -14.86
N PRO A 80 -11.94 -13.18 -15.63
CA PRO A 80 -12.08 -12.18 -16.68
C PRO A 80 -12.14 -10.79 -16.04
N VAL A 81 -11.11 -9.97 -16.28
CA VAL A 81 -11.12 -8.56 -15.89
C VAL A 81 -12.21 -7.85 -16.71
N PRO A 82 -13.14 -7.10 -16.08
CA PRO A 82 -14.17 -6.37 -16.82
C PRO A 82 -13.55 -5.39 -17.82
N MET A 83 -14.24 -5.13 -18.93
CA MET A 83 -13.70 -4.41 -20.09
C MET A 83 -13.24 -2.99 -19.72
N GLU A 84 -13.95 -2.33 -18.81
CA GLU A 84 -13.63 -1.01 -18.28
C GLU A 84 -12.27 -0.99 -17.56
N TRP A 85 -11.97 -2.02 -16.76
CA TRP A 85 -10.69 -2.14 -16.07
C TRP A 85 -9.57 -2.57 -17.01
N GLN A 86 -9.89 -3.42 -17.99
CA GLN A 86 -8.96 -3.83 -19.03
C GLN A 86 -8.49 -2.63 -19.86
N ALA A 87 -9.39 -1.70 -20.20
CA ALA A 87 -9.04 -0.47 -20.92
C ALA A 87 -8.02 0.39 -20.15
N ILE A 88 -8.19 0.51 -18.83
CA ILE A 88 -7.23 1.24 -17.98
C ILE A 88 -5.88 0.53 -17.96
N ILE A 89 -5.86 -0.80 -17.78
CA ILE A 89 -4.62 -1.59 -17.77
C ILE A 89 -3.89 -1.48 -19.12
N GLU A 90 -4.61 -1.57 -20.23
CA GLU A 90 -4.04 -1.42 -21.57
C GLU A 90 -3.47 -0.02 -21.80
N TYR A 91 -4.18 1.03 -21.38
CA TYR A 91 -3.68 2.40 -21.43
C TYR A 91 -2.39 2.57 -20.61
N LEU A 92 -2.35 2.02 -19.39
CA LEU A 92 -1.16 2.07 -18.54
C LEU A 92 0.03 1.29 -19.15
N TYR A 93 -0.23 0.19 -19.84
CA TYR A 93 0.79 -0.55 -20.59
C TYR A 93 1.28 0.23 -21.83
N GLN A 94 0.38 0.79 -22.63
CA GLN A 94 0.72 1.57 -23.82
C GLN A 94 1.51 2.85 -23.50
N THR A 95 1.26 3.45 -22.34
CA THR A 95 2.04 4.59 -21.82
C THR A 95 3.38 4.20 -21.22
N GLY A 96 3.72 2.90 -21.21
CA GLY A 96 4.98 2.38 -20.67
C GLY A 96 5.08 2.48 -19.16
N THR A 97 3.95 2.58 -18.44
CA THR A 97 3.94 2.59 -16.97
C THR A 97 3.81 1.19 -16.39
N LEU A 98 3.04 0.31 -17.04
CA LEU A 98 2.97 -1.12 -16.70
C LEU A 98 3.94 -1.95 -17.53
N ARG A 99 4.51 -2.99 -16.92
CA ARG A 99 5.41 -3.95 -17.57
C ARG A 99 4.66 -4.96 -18.44
N VAL A 100 3.45 -5.34 -18.04
CA VAL A 100 2.62 -6.35 -18.71
C VAL A 100 1.18 -5.83 -18.85
N PRO A 101 0.45 -6.19 -19.92
CA PRO A 101 -0.89 -5.69 -20.22
C PRO A 101 -2.02 -6.40 -19.46
N HIS A 102 -1.73 -7.02 -18.31
CA HIS A 102 -2.71 -7.72 -17.49
C HIS A 102 -2.35 -7.66 -16.00
N ALA A 103 -3.36 -7.80 -15.14
CA ALA A 103 -3.14 -8.06 -13.72
C ALA A 103 -2.74 -9.52 -13.51
N THR A 104 -1.81 -9.75 -12.58
CA THR A 104 -1.46 -11.12 -12.14
C THR A 104 -2.19 -11.45 -10.85
N PHE A 105 -2.50 -12.72 -10.64
CA PHE A 105 -3.27 -13.19 -9.48
C PHE A 105 -2.36 -13.88 -8.48
N ASP A 106 -2.58 -13.61 -7.19
CA ASP A 106 -1.98 -14.42 -6.14
C ASP A 106 -2.57 -15.84 -6.20
N ASN A 107 -1.76 -16.81 -5.77
CA ASN A 107 -2.20 -18.20 -5.71
C ASN A 107 -3.36 -18.33 -4.72
N ILE A 108 -4.44 -18.97 -5.15
CA ILE A 108 -5.53 -19.35 -4.25
C ILE A 108 -5.08 -20.59 -3.49
N ILE A 109 -5.09 -20.52 -2.16
CA ILE A 109 -4.80 -21.68 -1.33
C ILE A 109 -6.14 -22.30 -0.90
N PRO A 110 -6.44 -23.57 -1.25
CA PRO A 110 -7.77 -24.16 -1.04
C PRO A 110 -8.22 -24.21 0.43
N ASP A 111 -7.26 -24.28 1.36
CA ASP A 111 -7.45 -24.36 2.81
C ASP A 111 -7.39 -22.99 3.50
N GLU A 112 -7.62 -21.88 2.79
CA GLU A 112 -7.76 -20.52 3.35
C GLU A 112 -9.14 -19.92 3.10
N PRO A 113 -9.55 -18.94 3.94
CA PRO A 113 -10.60 -18.01 3.58
C PRO A 113 -10.35 -17.41 2.19
N LYS A 114 -11.35 -17.52 1.32
CA LYS A 114 -11.23 -17.06 -0.06
C LYS A 114 -11.21 -15.54 -0.11
N ILE A 115 -10.18 -15.01 -0.77
CA ILE A 115 -10.03 -13.58 -1.02
C ILE A 115 -9.36 -13.36 -2.36
N TYR A 116 -9.82 -12.34 -3.10
CA TYR A 116 -9.16 -11.92 -4.32
C TYR A 116 -7.93 -11.11 -3.97
N ALA A 117 -6.80 -11.46 -4.58
CA ALA A 117 -5.57 -10.73 -4.45
C ALA A 117 -4.90 -10.63 -5.82
N LEU A 118 -4.74 -9.39 -6.29
CA LEU A 118 -4.20 -9.07 -7.61
C LEU A 118 -2.94 -8.23 -7.47
N ARG A 119 -2.07 -8.28 -8.47
CA ARG A 119 -0.86 -7.46 -8.57
C ARG A 119 -0.70 -6.84 -9.94
N LEU A 120 -0.21 -5.61 -9.94
CA LEU A 120 0.31 -4.93 -11.12
C LEU A 120 1.82 -4.69 -10.98
N TRP A 121 2.50 -4.65 -12.12
CA TRP A 121 3.97 -4.58 -12.20
C TRP A 121 4.34 -3.30 -12.94
N ALA A 122 5.06 -2.41 -12.26
CA ALA A 122 5.57 -1.20 -12.89
C ALA A 122 6.66 -1.53 -13.91
N ALA A 123 6.63 -0.84 -15.04
CA ALA A 123 7.76 -0.78 -15.95
C ALA A 123 8.91 0.02 -15.28
N PRO A 124 10.17 -0.27 -15.62
CA PRO A 124 11.30 0.53 -15.15
C PRO A 124 11.10 2.02 -15.49
N SER A 125 11.14 2.89 -14.47
CA SER A 125 10.89 4.31 -14.67
C SER A 125 12.09 5.01 -15.33
N PRO A 126 11.86 5.94 -16.28
CA PRO A 126 12.90 6.73 -16.93
C PRO A 126 13.35 7.97 -16.12
N GLY A 127 13.05 8.07 -14.83
CA GLY A 127 13.45 9.21 -14.00
C GLY A 127 14.98 9.34 -13.86
N ASP A 128 15.51 10.57 -13.84
CA ASP A 128 16.95 10.84 -13.69
C ASP A 128 17.40 10.88 -12.21
N GLY A 129 16.45 10.83 -11.26
CA GLY A 129 16.71 11.04 -9.84
C GLY A 129 16.53 9.85 -8.91
N GLY A 130 15.69 8.87 -9.24
CA GLY A 130 15.32 7.78 -8.34
C GLY A 130 16.16 6.51 -8.48
N ASN A 131 16.10 5.62 -7.49
CA ASN A 131 16.57 4.25 -7.66
C ASN A 131 15.70 3.53 -8.70
N SER A 132 16.32 2.70 -9.54
CA SER A 132 15.60 1.88 -10.52
C SER A 132 14.48 1.11 -9.84
N ILE A 133 13.29 1.09 -10.45
CA ILE A 133 12.19 0.23 -10.00
C ILE A 133 12.68 -1.22 -10.18
N VAL A 134 12.99 -1.88 -9.06
CA VAL A 134 13.49 -3.26 -9.04
C VAL A 134 12.32 -4.22 -9.30
N GLU A 135 12.61 -5.37 -9.92
CA GLU A 135 11.64 -6.42 -10.23
C GLU A 135 10.87 -6.87 -8.97
N GLY A 136 9.57 -6.58 -8.92
CA GLY A 136 8.69 -6.89 -7.79
C GLY A 136 7.27 -6.38 -8.01
N GLY A 137 6.27 -7.09 -7.48
CA GLY A 137 4.86 -6.69 -7.61
C GLY A 137 4.69 -5.32 -6.96
N TYR A 138 4.26 -4.34 -7.74
CA TYR A 138 4.41 -2.93 -7.38
C TYR A 138 3.22 -2.41 -6.59
N SER A 139 2.03 -2.94 -6.87
CA SER A 139 0.80 -2.78 -6.08
C SER A 139 0.14 -4.13 -5.82
N ARG A 140 -0.75 -4.19 -4.82
CA ARG A 140 -1.53 -5.38 -4.48
C ARG A 140 -2.93 -5.04 -3.96
N GLY A 141 -3.95 -5.24 -4.79
CA GLY A 141 -5.34 -5.06 -4.40
C GLY A 141 -5.93 -6.32 -3.79
N VAL A 142 -6.55 -6.19 -2.61
CA VAL A 142 -7.15 -7.30 -1.85
C VAL A 142 -8.58 -6.98 -1.43
N SER A 143 -9.53 -7.87 -1.74
CA SER A 143 -10.91 -7.82 -1.25
C SER A 143 -11.62 -9.17 -1.41
N HIS A 144 -12.70 -9.36 -0.66
CA HIS A 144 -13.67 -10.44 -0.89
C HIS A 144 -14.55 -10.20 -2.13
N ASP A 145 -14.58 -8.97 -2.65
CA ASP A 145 -15.21 -8.60 -3.91
C ASP A 145 -14.17 -8.40 -5.01
N PHE A 146 -14.41 -8.98 -6.18
CA PHE A 146 -13.43 -8.98 -7.28
C PHE A 146 -13.24 -7.57 -7.87
N THR A 147 -14.35 -6.85 -8.07
CA THR A 147 -14.34 -5.49 -8.63
C THR A 147 -13.62 -4.52 -7.69
N GLU A 148 -13.86 -4.63 -6.38
CA GLU A 148 -13.13 -3.86 -5.38
C GLU A 148 -11.64 -4.20 -5.37
N ALA A 149 -11.26 -5.48 -5.49
CA ALA A 149 -9.86 -5.88 -5.54
C ALA A 149 -9.13 -5.31 -6.78
N ILE A 150 -9.78 -5.30 -7.95
CA ILE A 150 -9.27 -4.68 -9.17
C ILE A 150 -9.12 -3.16 -9.01
N SER A 151 -10.14 -2.50 -8.46
CA SER A 151 -10.11 -1.06 -8.20
C SER A 151 -8.94 -0.69 -7.27
N LYS A 152 -8.75 -1.47 -6.18
CA LYS A 152 -7.64 -1.27 -5.24
C LYS A 152 -6.27 -1.46 -5.89
N VAL A 153 -6.07 -2.51 -6.71
CA VAL A 153 -4.74 -2.77 -7.32
C VAL A 153 -4.33 -1.66 -8.30
N ILE A 154 -5.29 -1.11 -9.04
CA ILE A 154 -5.08 0.02 -9.95
C ILE A 154 -4.85 1.31 -9.16
N GLY A 155 -5.69 1.60 -8.16
CA GLY A 155 -5.56 2.79 -7.34
C GLY A 155 -4.22 2.87 -6.61
N GLU A 156 -3.79 1.76 -5.99
CA GLU A 156 -2.48 1.66 -5.34
C GLU A 156 -1.33 1.72 -6.36
N PHE A 157 -1.52 1.20 -7.57
CA PHE A 157 -0.53 1.33 -8.64
C PHE A 157 -0.30 2.79 -9.03
N LEU A 158 -1.38 3.53 -9.31
CA LEU A 158 -1.33 4.95 -9.67
C LEU A 158 -0.73 5.79 -8.54
N GLU A 159 -1.10 5.49 -7.30
CA GLU A 159 -0.55 6.13 -6.11
C GLU A 159 0.97 5.93 -6.02
N ARG A 160 1.42 4.68 -5.96
CA ARG A 160 2.83 4.35 -5.76
C ARG A 160 3.69 4.80 -6.94
N TYR A 161 3.25 4.56 -8.18
CA TYR A 161 4.06 4.75 -9.38
C TYR A 161 4.49 6.20 -9.47
N THR A 162 3.52 7.10 -9.31
CA THR A 162 3.72 8.55 -9.38
C THR A 162 4.52 9.12 -8.22
N GLN A 163 4.65 8.38 -7.11
CA GLN A 163 5.53 8.70 -5.99
C GLN A 163 6.93 8.07 -6.10
N THR A 164 7.22 7.37 -7.19
CA THR A 164 8.58 6.92 -7.55
C THR A 164 9.19 7.62 -8.75
N VAL A 165 8.38 8.40 -9.47
CA VAL A 165 8.87 9.16 -10.63
C VAL A 165 9.07 10.61 -10.20
N TYR A 166 10.33 11.05 -10.20
CA TYR A 166 10.70 12.45 -10.00
C TYR A 166 11.93 12.81 -10.83
N ARG A 167 12.15 14.12 -10.99
CA ARG A 167 13.31 14.65 -11.70
C ARG A 167 14.19 15.43 -10.75
N ASN A 168 15.50 15.21 -10.79
CA ASN A 168 16.46 15.91 -9.92
C ASN A 168 16.38 17.43 -10.08
N LYS A 169 16.14 17.92 -11.30
CA LYS A 169 16.00 19.36 -11.59
C LYS A 169 14.81 20.03 -10.90
N ASP A 170 13.79 19.26 -10.50
CA ASP A 170 12.59 19.77 -9.83
C ASP A 170 12.78 19.84 -8.31
N LEU A 171 13.92 19.34 -7.81
CA LEU A 171 14.27 19.37 -6.39
C LEU A 171 15.12 20.59 -6.07
N TYR A 172 14.79 21.23 -4.95
CA TYR A 172 15.51 22.36 -4.42
C TYR A 172 16.60 21.88 -3.45
N ARG A 173 17.88 22.02 -3.81
CA ARG A 173 19.00 21.62 -2.96
C ARG A 173 19.40 22.78 -2.04
N ALA A 174 19.30 22.60 -0.72
CA ALA A 174 19.67 23.62 0.26
C ALA A 174 19.90 23.04 1.66
N SER A 175 20.69 23.76 2.46
CA SER A 175 20.82 23.53 3.90
C SER A 175 19.63 24.10 4.67
N ILE A 176 19.44 23.67 5.93
CA ILE A 176 18.42 24.26 6.81
C ILE A 176 18.72 25.76 7.05
N ALA A 177 20.00 26.11 7.27
CA ALA A 177 20.45 27.49 7.42
C ALA A 177 20.11 28.35 6.19
N ASP A 178 20.34 27.83 4.97
CA ASP A 178 19.99 28.53 3.73
C ASP A 178 18.48 28.71 3.57
N MET A 179 17.69 27.69 3.92
CA MET A 179 16.23 27.76 3.89
C MET A 179 15.72 28.89 4.79
N ARG A 180 16.26 28.99 6.03
CA ARG A 180 15.96 30.08 6.97
C ARG A 180 16.42 31.43 6.45
N LYS A 181 17.66 31.54 5.96
CA LYS A 181 18.23 32.78 5.39
C LYS A 181 17.39 33.32 4.23
N LYS A 182 16.89 32.42 3.37
CA LYS A 182 16.02 32.77 2.22
C LYS A 182 14.54 32.91 2.61
N LYS A 183 14.21 32.85 3.91
CA LYS A 183 12.86 32.95 4.47
C LYS A 183 11.87 31.98 3.80
N LYS A 184 12.35 30.79 3.42
CA LYS A 184 11.50 29.73 2.89
C LYS A 184 10.77 29.07 4.05
N TYR A 185 9.51 28.72 3.83
CA TYR A 185 8.75 27.94 4.80
C TYR A 185 8.92 26.45 4.50
N PHE A 186 9.29 25.66 5.49
CA PHE A 186 9.63 24.25 5.31
C PHE A 186 9.25 23.41 6.52
N LEU A 187 9.12 22.11 6.30
CA LEU A 187 8.91 21.11 7.33
C LEU A 187 10.14 21.03 8.24
N ASP A 188 9.94 21.22 9.54
CA ASP A 188 11.03 21.20 10.52
C ASP A 188 11.59 19.79 10.74
N LEU A 189 12.81 19.57 10.23
CA LEU A 189 13.53 18.31 10.33
C LEU A 189 13.87 17.93 11.77
N SER A 190 14.01 18.91 12.69
CA SER A 190 14.31 18.62 14.10
C SER A 190 13.15 17.93 14.82
N VAL A 191 11.91 18.12 14.34
CA VAL A 191 10.72 17.42 14.84
C VAL A 191 10.59 16.04 14.19
N ALA A 192 10.96 15.93 12.91
CA ALA A 192 10.94 14.66 12.18
C ALA A 192 12.07 13.71 12.61
N ASP A 193 13.16 14.24 13.19
CA ASP A 193 14.24 13.48 13.79
C ASP A 193 13.76 12.76 15.04
N GLN A 194 13.63 11.45 14.92
CA GLN A 194 13.19 10.56 15.99
C GLN A 194 14.24 9.47 16.27
N TRP A 195 15.49 9.74 15.92
CA TRP A 195 16.61 8.87 16.24
C TRP A 195 17.09 9.10 17.67
N SER A 196 17.31 8.01 18.41
CA SER A 196 17.96 8.08 19.72
C SER A 196 19.44 8.44 19.59
N ASP A 197 20.06 8.92 20.68
CA ASP A 197 21.49 9.18 20.72
C ASP A 197 22.32 7.92 20.44
N TRP A 198 21.87 6.76 20.93
CA TRP A 198 22.50 5.47 20.61
C TRP A 198 22.46 5.19 19.09
N GLN A 199 21.31 5.38 18.44
CA GLN A 199 21.20 5.22 16.98
C GLN A 199 22.10 6.21 16.23
N LYS A 200 22.15 7.48 16.67
CA LYS A 200 23.02 8.51 16.08
C LYS A 200 24.50 8.19 16.27
N ASN A 201 24.89 7.52 17.37
CA ASN A 201 26.25 7.06 17.61
C ASN A 201 26.62 5.87 16.73
N ARG A 202 25.70 4.90 16.61
CA ARG A 202 25.92 3.70 15.79
C ARG A 202 25.86 3.96 14.29
N PHE A 203 25.00 4.89 13.85
CA PHE A 203 24.76 5.23 12.46
C PHE A 203 25.02 6.73 12.22
N PRO A 204 26.27 7.14 11.95
CA PRO A 204 26.63 8.55 11.79
C PRO A 204 25.83 9.29 10.71
N SER A 205 25.32 8.59 9.68
CA SER A 205 24.46 9.15 8.63
C SER A 205 23.12 9.69 9.13
N ARG A 206 22.74 9.44 10.38
CA ARG A 206 21.51 9.95 11.02
C ARG A 206 21.71 11.27 11.75
N ARG A 207 22.97 11.72 11.87
CA ARG A 207 23.29 13.02 12.45
C ARG A 207 23.17 14.09 11.38
N PHE A 208 22.57 15.21 11.74
CA PHE A 208 22.57 16.41 10.92
C PHE A 208 22.64 17.65 11.81
N ASP A 209 23.03 18.74 11.17
CA ASP A 209 23.06 20.08 11.72
C ASP A 209 22.41 21.05 10.72
N ASP A 210 22.40 22.35 11.06
CA ASP A 210 21.78 23.35 10.20
C ASP A 210 22.50 23.55 8.86
N CYS A 211 23.76 23.12 8.73
CA CYS A 211 24.57 23.20 7.52
C CYS A 211 24.37 22.00 6.59
N SER A 212 23.77 20.92 7.11
CA SER A 212 23.51 19.69 6.38
C SER A 212 22.58 19.95 5.18
N ILE A 213 22.95 19.41 4.03
CA ILE A 213 22.27 19.64 2.76
C ILE A 213 21.21 18.57 2.53
N PHE A 214 20.00 19.01 2.19
CA PHE A 214 18.89 18.15 1.81
C PHE A 214 18.36 18.53 0.42
N GLN A 215 17.65 17.60 -0.22
CA GLN A 215 16.78 17.94 -1.33
C GLN A 215 15.36 18.17 -0.84
N TRP A 216 14.75 19.26 -1.33
CA TRP A 216 13.42 19.70 -0.92
C TRP A 216 12.50 19.72 -2.14
N VAL A 217 11.24 19.32 -1.94
CA VAL A 217 10.17 19.45 -2.93
C VAL A 217 9.14 20.46 -2.47
N GLN A 218 8.59 21.21 -3.42
CA GLN A 218 7.52 22.16 -3.14
C GLN A 218 6.19 21.42 -2.89
N GLY A 219 5.58 21.69 -1.75
CA GLY A 219 4.25 21.22 -1.35
C GLY A 219 3.47 22.33 -0.64
N ARG A 220 2.59 21.94 0.28
CA ARG A 220 1.72 22.85 1.03
C ARG A 220 1.61 22.42 2.49
N SER A 221 1.51 23.38 3.39
CA SER A 221 0.99 23.17 4.74
C SER A 221 -0.52 23.36 4.74
N LEU A 222 -1.27 22.31 5.09
CA LEU A 222 -2.72 22.41 5.27
C LEU A 222 -3.07 23.19 6.54
N THR A 223 -2.33 22.95 7.61
CA THR A 223 -2.51 23.61 8.91
C THR A 223 -2.35 25.12 8.83
N ARG A 224 -1.33 25.59 8.09
CA ARG A 224 -1.02 27.02 7.91
C ARG A 224 -1.53 27.60 6.60
N LYS A 225 -2.19 26.78 5.77
CA LYS A 225 -2.78 27.15 4.48
C LYS A 225 -1.83 27.87 3.51
N LYS A 226 -0.53 27.52 3.51
CA LYS A 226 0.49 28.17 2.67
C LYS A 226 1.45 27.19 2.00
N SER A 227 2.17 27.62 0.96
CA SER A 227 3.21 26.80 0.33
C SER A 227 4.34 26.48 1.31
N ALA A 228 4.87 25.27 1.21
CA ALA A 228 5.93 24.77 2.07
C ALA A 228 6.92 23.92 1.26
N TYR A 229 8.13 23.76 1.78
CA TYR A 229 9.10 22.79 1.28
C TYR A 229 9.13 21.57 2.19
N ILE A 230 9.09 20.40 1.59
CA ILE A 230 9.09 19.10 2.27
C ILE A 230 10.38 18.37 1.86
N PRO A 231 11.12 17.72 2.77
CA PRO A 231 12.27 16.91 2.42
C PRO A 231 11.88 15.81 1.42
N ALA A 232 12.63 15.67 0.32
CA ALA A 232 12.32 14.72 -0.75
C ALA A 232 12.34 13.26 -0.26
N GLN A 233 13.19 12.94 0.72
CA GLN A 233 13.23 11.64 1.41
C GLN A 233 11.93 11.26 2.15
N MET A 234 11.06 12.24 2.45
CA MET A 234 9.74 12.02 3.05
C MET A 234 8.61 11.95 2.01
N VAL A 235 8.92 12.14 0.73
CA VAL A 235 7.93 12.23 -0.35
C VAL A 235 8.01 11.07 -1.32
N TYR A 236 9.21 10.79 -1.83
CA TYR A 236 9.40 9.79 -2.88
C TYR A 236 9.80 8.44 -2.31
N MET A 237 9.16 7.35 -2.76
CA MET A 237 9.40 6.01 -2.19
C MET A 237 10.74 5.39 -2.63
N ASN A 238 11.23 5.73 -3.81
CA ASN A 238 12.52 5.27 -4.35
C ASN A 238 13.58 6.38 -4.31
N TYR A 239 13.43 7.33 -3.37
CA TYR A 239 14.33 8.46 -3.26
C TYR A 239 15.79 8.00 -3.15
N ARG A 240 16.63 8.53 -4.03
CA ARG A 240 18.07 8.34 -4.02
C ARG A 240 18.71 9.50 -3.28
N PHE A 241 19.31 9.20 -2.14
CA PHE A 241 20.07 10.16 -1.35
C PHE A 241 21.22 10.74 -2.17
N ILE A 242 21.43 12.05 -2.06
CA ILE A 242 22.65 12.69 -2.58
C ILE A 242 23.83 12.37 -1.64
N GLU A 243 25.05 12.59 -2.14
CA GLU A 243 26.26 12.37 -1.35
C GLU A 243 26.22 13.19 -0.05
N ASN A 244 26.45 12.50 1.07
CA ASN A 244 26.45 13.05 2.43
C ASN A 244 25.12 13.65 2.90
N GLU A 245 23.98 13.35 2.26
CA GLU A 245 22.66 13.73 2.81
C GLU A 245 22.34 12.90 4.05
N PRO A 246 22.00 13.53 5.19
CA PRO A 246 21.56 12.81 6.37
C PRO A 246 20.21 12.11 6.19
N ILE A 247 20.08 10.96 6.85
CA ILE A 247 18.89 10.13 6.83
C ILE A 247 18.02 10.50 8.03
N VAL A 248 16.92 11.23 7.79
CA VAL A 248 15.90 11.55 8.79
C VAL A 248 14.75 10.56 8.72
N ARG A 249 14.33 10.19 7.51
CA ARG A 249 13.30 9.17 7.26
C ARG A 249 13.74 8.22 6.15
N ARG A 250 13.31 6.97 6.24
CA ARG A 250 13.44 6.03 5.12
C ARG A 250 12.34 6.31 4.10
N PRO A 251 12.67 6.33 2.80
CA PRO A 251 11.70 6.32 1.71
C PRO A 251 10.79 5.07 1.77
N ILE A 252 9.50 5.26 2.11
CA ILE A 252 8.46 4.22 2.14
C ILE A 252 7.10 4.83 1.73
N SER A 253 6.06 4.01 1.54
CA SER A 253 4.70 4.46 1.18
C SER A 253 3.93 5.14 2.32
N ASN A 254 4.55 5.42 3.47
CA ASN A 254 3.86 6.02 4.60
C ASN A 254 3.25 7.40 4.32
N GLY A 255 1.93 7.51 4.52
CA GLY A 255 1.16 8.72 4.25
C GLY A 255 0.87 8.94 2.76
N ALA A 256 1.06 7.93 1.92
CA ALA A 256 0.57 7.97 0.55
C ALA A 256 -0.97 7.91 0.54
N GLY A 257 -1.59 8.60 -0.42
CA GLY A 257 -3.02 8.51 -0.63
C GLY A 257 -3.39 8.76 -2.08
N GLY A 258 -4.15 7.84 -2.66
CA GLY A 258 -4.69 7.94 -4.01
C GLY A 258 -6.22 7.86 -4.02
N MET A 259 -6.89 8.84 -4.60
CA MET A 259 -8.36 8.89 -4.79
C MET A 259 -8.73 9.76 -6.00
N PHE A 260 -10.01 9.84 -6.35
CA PHE A 260 -10.50 10.66 -7.47
C PHE A 260 -10.64 12.15 -7.14
N THR A 261 -10.62 12.51 -5.85
CA THR A 261 -10.60 13.91 -5.40
C THR A 261 -9.35 14.18 -4.55
N TYR A 262 -8.96 15.47 -4.47
CA TYR A 262 -7.80 15.87 -3.67
C TYR A 262 -8.05 15.64 -2.18
N GLU A 263 -9.26 15.95 -1.72
CA GLU A 263 -9.66 15.86 -0.32
C GLU A 263 -9.68 14.40 0.15
N GLU A 264 -10.27 13.50 -0.64
CA GLU A 264 -10.28 12.07 -0.30
C GLU A 264 -8.86 11.48 -0.32
N ALA A 265 -7.99 11.92 -1.25
CA ALA A 265 -6.60 11.47 -1.29
C ALA A 265 -5.83 11.92 -0.03
N VAL A 266 -6.05 13.16 0.41
CA VAL A 266 -5.49 13.68 1.67
C VAL A 266 -6.02 12.91 2.88
N LEU A 267 -7.33 12.64 2.95
CA LEU A 267 -7.92 11.85 4.04
C LEU A 267 -7.39 10.42 4.06
N SER A 268 -7.19 9.79 2.90
CA SER A 268 -6.58 8.47 2.81
C SER A 268 -5.19 8.45 3.45
N GLY A 269 -4.33 9.40 3.06
CA GLY A 269 -2.99 9.54 3.63
C GLY A 269 -3.00 9.88 5.12
N LEU A 270 -3.90 10.75 5.58
CA LEU A 270 -4.03 11.09 7.01
C LEU A 270 -4.49 9.91 7.86
N HIS A 271 -5.50 9.16 7.41
CA HIS A 271 -5.97 7.97 8.12
C HIS A 271 -4.90 6.89 8.19
N GLU A 272 -4.12 6.70 7.13
CA GLU A 272 -2.98 5.79 7.13
C GLU A 272 -1.93 6.20 8.18
N LEU A 273 -1.59 7.49 8.23
CA LEU A 273 -0.64 8.01 9.22
C LEU A 273 -1.15 7.83 10.67
N ILE A 274 -2.42 8.14 10.93
CA ILE A 274 -3.02 7.98 12.26
C ILE A 274 -3.04 6.51 12.69
N GLN A 275 -3.43 5.62 11.80
CA GLN A 275 -3.46 4.18 12.04
C GLN A 275 -2.10 3.64 12.48
N ARG A 276 -1.05 4.00 11.73
CA ARG A 276 0.30 3.48 11.96
C ARG A 276 0.92 4.06 13.22
N ASP A 277 0.69 5.35 13.48
CA ASP A 277 1.09 5.97 14.73
C ASP A 277 0.42 5.30 15.95
N ALA A 278 -0.90 5.10 15.88
CA ALA A 278 -1.69 4.44 16.92
C ALA A 278 -1.16 3.02 17.21
N PHE A 279 -1.01 2.18 16.19
CA PHE A 279 -0.45 0.84 16.35
C PHE A 279 0.96 0.88 16.96
N LEU A 280 1.86 1.69 16.39
CA LEU A 280 3.24 1.76 16.84
C LEU A 280 3.38 2.30 18.26
N PHE A 281 2.53 3.25 18.66
CA PHE A 281 2.52 3.74 20.02
C PHE A 281 2.22 2.59 20.99
N HIS A 282 1.11 1.86 20.78
CA HIS A 282 0.76 0.70 21.61
C HIS A 282 1.86 -0.38 21.60
N TRP A 283 2.38 -0.71 20.41
CA TRP A 283 3.40 -1.73 20.25
C TRP A 283 4.70 -1.37 20.98
N LEU A 284 5.25 -0.19 20.70
CA LEU A 284 6.55 0.25 21.21
C LEU A 284 6.49 0.60 22.70
N THR A 285 5.36 1.04 23.24
CA THR A 285 5.22 1.35 24.68
C THR A 285 4.76 0.16 25.52
N LYS A 286 4.55 -1.02 24.90
CA LYS A 286 3.98 -2.22 25.52
C LYS A 286 2.61 -1.99 26.16
N GLN A 287 1.86 -0.99 25.69
CA GLN A 287 0.52 -0.69 26.17
C GLN A 287 -0.49 -1.54 25.41
N ALA A 288 -1.06 -2.54 26.07
CA ALA A 288 -2.05 -3.42 25.43
C ALA A 288 -3.33 -2.62 25.07
N PRO A 289 -3.71 -2.53 23.78
CA PRO A 289 -4.95 -1.90 23.36
C PRO A 289 -6.18 -2.68 23.84
N ALA A 290 -7.31 -2.00 24.01
CA ALA A 290 -8.56 -2.66 24.41
C ALA A 290 -9.03 -3.65 23.34
N LYS A 291 -9.65 -4.76 23.76
CA LYS A 291 -10.26 -5.74 22.86
C LYS A 291 -11.73 -5.39 22.63
N ILE A 292 -12.16 -5.44 21.38
CA ILE A 292 -13.58 -5.28 21.03
C ILE A 292 -14.29 -6.62 21.13
N ASP A 293 -15.34 -6.68 21.95
CA ASP A 293 -16.26 -7.82 21.99
C ASP A 293 -17.00 -7.93 20.65
N PRO A 294 -16.81 -9.02 19.88
CA PRO A 294 -17.46 -9.23 18.60
C PRO A 294 -19.00 -9.16 18.66
N LYS A 295 -19.61 -9.47 19.81
CA LYS A 295 -21.07 -9.39 20.01
C LYS A 295 -21.61 -7.97 19.97
N SER A 296 -20.75 -6.96 20.14
CA SER A 296 -21.13 -5.55 20.07
C SER A 296 -21.18 -5.00 18.63
N LEU A 297 -20.68 -5.77 17.66
CA LEU A 297 -20.63 -5.41 16.25
C LEU A 297 -21.96 -5.74 15.55
N ARG A 298 -22.34 -4.91 14.59
CA ARG A 298 -23.64 -4.97 13.90
C ARG A 298 -23.51 -5.15 12.39
N ASN A 299 -22.32 -4.93 11.82
CA ASN A 299 -22.07 -5.07 10.39
C ASN A 299 -22.10 -6.56 9.94
N ALA A 300 -22.94 -6.86 8.95
CA ALA A 300 -23.12 -8.21 8.42
C ALA A 300 -21.86 -8.78 7.75
N GLU A 301 -21.06 -7.95 7.07
CA GLU A 301 -19.81 -8.41 6.44
C GLU A 301 -18.76 -8.75 7.49
N ILE A 302 -18.68 -8.01 8.61
CA ILE A 302 -17.80 -8.38 9.72
C ILE A 302 -18.18 -9.75 10.28
N MET A 303 -19.48 -9.97 10.54
CA MET A 303 -19.96 -11.26 11.06
C MET A 303 -19.65 -12.42 10.09
N LYS A 304 -19.78 -12.18 8.79
CA LYS A 304 -19.41 -13.13 7.74
C LYS A 304 -17.90 -13.43 7.75
N CYS A 305 -17.05 -12.40 7.80
CA CYS A 305 -15.60 -12.59 7.88
C CYS A 305 -15.20 -13.37 9.14
N LEU A 306 -15.80 -13.08 10.30
CA LEU A 306 -15.54 -13.82 11.54
C LEU A 306 -15.95 -15.29 11.42
N ALA A 307 -17.12 -15.57 10.83
CA ALA A 307 -17.58 -16.93 10.58
C ALA A 307 -16.66 -17.69 9.61
N ASP A 308 -16.20 -17.02 8.55
CA ASP A 308 -15.24 -17.57 7.60
C ASP A 308 -13.90 -17.87 8.30
N PHE A 309 -13.34 -16.94 9.07
CA PHE A 309 -12.10 -17.17 9.83
C PHE A 309 -12.22 -18.36 10.78
N ALA A 310 -13.32 -18.44 11.54
CA ALA A 310 -13.57 -19.56 12.45
C ALA A 310 -13.67 -20.91 11.72
N ARG A 311 -14.29 -20.96 10.52
CA ARG A 311 -14.35 -22.16 9.68
C ARG A 311 -12.97 -22.70 9.31
N TYR A 312 -12.00 -21.79 9.13
CA TYR A 312 -10.61 -22.13 8.82
C TYR A 312 -9.71 -22.20 10.07
N LYS A 313 -10.29 -22.26 11.28
CA LYS A 313 -9.58 -22.32 12.57
C LYS A 313 -8.67 -21.12 12.83
N LEU A 314 -9.02 -19.97 12.26
CA LEU A 314 -8.37 -18.69 12.53
C LEU A 314 -9.16 -17.95 13.61
N GLU A 315 -8.49 -17.62 14.70
CA GLU A 315 -9.01 -16.73 15.73
C GLU A 315 -8.76 -15.29 15.29
N CYS A 316 -9.77 -14.43 15.37
CA CYS A 316 -9.65 -13.02 15.04
C CYS A 316 -9.90 -12.17 16.29
N VAL A 317 -8.86 -11.45 16.74
CA VAL A 317 -8.93 -10.50 17.84
C VAL A 317 -8.93 -9.09 17.26
N ILE A 318 -9.97 -8.31 17.58
CA ILE A 318 -10.10 -6.92 17.14
C ILE A 318 -9.66 -6.02 18.29
N LEU A 319 -8.64 -5.20 18.04
CA LEU A 319 -8.05 -4.29 19.00
C LEU A 319 -8.43 -2.86 18.66
N ASP A 320 -8.88 -2.11 19.65
CA ASP A 320 -9.05 -0.66 19.59
C ASP A 320 -7.72 0.01 19.94
N THR A 321 -7.02 0.43 18.89
CA THR A 321 -5.74 1.13 19.01
C THR A 321 -5.92 2.64 19.02
N THR A 322 -7.16 3.16 19.10
CA THR A 322 -7.40 4.59 19.14
C THR A 322 -6.65 5.20 20.31
N HIS A 323 -5.67 6.01 19.94
CA HIS A 323 -4.93 6.80 20.89
C HIS A 323 -5.33 8.27 20.75
N ASP A 324 -4.35 9.15 20.73
CA ASP A 324 -4.51 10.54 21.04
C ASP A 324 -4.77 11.39 19.75
N LEU A 325 -4.57 10.82 18.56
CA LEU A 325 -4.79 11.44 17.24
C LEU A 325 -6.25 11.45 16.72
N CYS A 326 -7.23 11.46 17.63
CA CYS A 326 -8.68 11.70 17.45
C CYS A 326 -9.50 10.76 16.53
N ALA A 327 -8.96 10.26 15.42
CA ALA A 327 -9.68 9.35 14.53
C ALA A 327 -9.67 7.91 15.10
N PRO A 328 -10.81 7.19 15.05
CA PRO A 328 -10.84 5.81 15.49
C PRO A 328 -9.89 4.92 14.68
N SER A 329 -9.16 4.03 15.35
CA SER A 329 -8.13 3.18 14.76
C SER A 329 -8.21 1.79 15.37
N PHE A 330 -8.12 0.78 14.51
CA PHE A 330 -8.29 -0.61 14.87
C PHE A 330 -7.20 -1.47 14.24
N VAL A 331 -6.84 -2.53 14.95
CA VAL A 331 -5.97 -3.60 14.45
C VAL A 331 -6.71 -4.92 14.56
N ALA A 332 -6.76 -5.68 13.48
CA ALA A 332 -7.23 -7.06 13.50
C ALA A 332 -6.02 -7.98 13.56
N VAL A 333 -5.99 -8.86 14.56
CA VAL A 333 -4.97 -9.90 14.72
C VAL A 333 -5.60 -11.24 14.37
N LEU A 334 -5.06 -11.92 13.36
CA LEU A 334 -5.39 -13.32 13.08
C LEU A 334 -4.36 -14.22 13.75
N LEU A 335 -4.84 -15.14 14.58
CA LEU A 335 -4.05 -16.17 15.22
C LEU A 335 -4.34 -17.53 14.62
N ASP A 336 -3.30 -18.22 14.21
CA ASP A 336 -3.34 -19.61 13.72
C ASP A 336 -2.56 -20.50 14.68
N ARG A 337 -3.31 -21.29 15.46
CA ARG A 337 -2.75 -22.25 16.43
C ARG A 337 -2.50 -23.63 15.83
N THR A 338 -2.78 -23.82 14.53
CA THR A 338 -2.67 -25.11 13.84
C THR A 338 -1.29 -25.35 13.23
N GLY A 339 -0.54 -24.28 12.96
CA GLY A 339 0.78 -24.32 12.31
C GLY A 339 0.73 -24.50 10.79
N VAL A 340 -0.45 -24.45 10.17
CA VAL A 340 -0.64 -24.58 8.71
C VAL A 340 -0.16 -23.31 7.97
N GLY A 341 -0.44 -22.15 8.53
CA GLY A 341 -0.02 -20.85 8.00
C GLY A 341 0.79 -20.05 9.02
N PRO A 342 0.99 -18.74 8.75
CA PRO A 342 1.63 -17.86 9.73
C PRO A 342 0.82 -17.80 11.01
N ALA A 343 1.49 -17.98 12.15
CA ALA A 343 0.87 -18.01 13.47
C ALA A 343 0.22 -16.68 13.85
N VAL A 344 0.82 -15.55 13.45
CA VAL A 344 0.31 -14.20 13.73
C VAL A 344 0.35 -13.35 12.47
N THR A 345 -0.78 -12.76 12.09
CA THR A 345 -0.84 -11.74 11.03
C THR A 345 -1.75 -10.60 11.41
N LEU A 346 -1.36 -9.38 11.07
CA LEU A 346 -2.09 -8.16 11.41
C LEU A 346 -2.56 -7.43 10.15
N GLY A 347 -3.62 -6.65 10.33
CA GLY A 347 -4.06 -5.60 9.41
C GLY A 347 -4.65 -4.44 10.19
N GLY A 348 -4.65 -3.25 9.60
CA GLY A 348 -5.08 -2.02 10.24
C GLY A 348 -6.30 -1.39 9.59
N GLY A 349 -7.02 -0.59 10.37
CA GLY A 349 -8.09 0.27 9.89
C GLY A 349 -8.12 1.59 10.64
N CYS A 350 -8.49 2.68 9.96
CA CYS A 350 -8.73 3.97 10.58
C CYS A 350 -9.87 4.69 9.86
N GLY A 351 -10.67 5.42 10.63
CA GLY A 351 -11.77 6.25 10.14
C GLY A 351 -12.92 6.37 11.13
N PHE A 352 -13.75 7.41 10.95
CA PHE A 352 -14.88 7.70 11.84
C PHE A 352 -16.09 6.76 11.68
N ASP A 353 -16.16 6.02 10.58
CA ASP A 353 -16.98 4.81 10.50
C ASP A 353 -16.19 3.63 11.07
N GLN A 354 -16.36 3.39 12.38
CA GLN A 354 -15.58 2.41 13.12
C GLN A 354 -15.72 0.98 12.56
N GLU A 355 -16.92 0.57 12.14
CA GLU A 355 -17.10 -0.79 11.62
C GLU A 355 -16.50 -0.95 10.23
N LYS A 356 -16.56 0.09 9.38
CA LYS A 356 -15.83 0.09 8.11
C LYS A 356 -14.31 0.05 8.33
N ALA A 357 -13.80 0.73 9.35
CA ALA A 357 -12.39 0.66 9.73
C ALA A 357 -12.00 -0.75 10.21
N ILE A 358 -12.81 -1.38 11.08
CA ILE A 358 -12.59 -2.78 11.52
C ILE A 358 -12.59 -3.74 10.33
N LEU A 359 -13.55 -3.63 9.40
CA LEU A 359 -13.63 -4.49 8.23
C LEU A 359 -12.38 -4.34 7.33
N ARG A 360 -11.86 -3.12 7.17
CA ARG A 360 -10.59 -2.87 6.47
C ARG A 360 -9.43 -3.59 7.16
N ALA A 361 -9.34 -3.48 8.49
CA ALA A 361 -8.30 -4.16 9.28
C ALA A 361 -8.33 -5.69 9.09
N MET A 362 -9.52 -6.29 9.14
CA MET A 362 -9.71 -7.72 8.93
C MET A 362 -9.32 -8.15 7.51
N THR A 363 -9.72 -7.38 6.50
CA THR A 363 -9.42 -7.64 5.09
C THR A 363 -7.92 -7.57 4.82
N GLU A 364 -7.23 -6.59 5.41
CA GLU A 364 -5.78 -6.48 5.31
C GLU A 364 -5.08 -7.66 6.00
N ALA A 365 -5.51 -8.06 7.20
CA ALA A 365 -4.90 -9.16 7.94
C ALA A 365 -4.95 -10.48 7.16
N ILE A 366 -6.11 -10.85 6.60
CA ILE A 366 -6.23 -12.05 5.76
C ILE A 366 -5.45 -11.90 4.45
N GLY A 367 -5.38 -10.69 3.90
CA GLY A 367 -4.54 -10.37 2.75
C GLY A 367 -3.06 -10.65 3.01
N VAL A 368 -2.53 -10.19 4.15
CA VAL A 368 -1.14 -10.43 4.59
C VAL A 368 -0.91 -11.93 4.76
N ARG A 369 -1.82 -12.63 5.44
CA ARG A 369 -1.75 -14.08 5.61
C ARG A 369 -1.62 -14.84 4.29
N SER A 370 -2.51 -14.56 3.33
CA SER A 370 -2.48 -15.18 2.00
C SER A 370 -1.14 -14.95 1.29
N TRP A 371 -0.60 -13.73 1.37
CA TRP A 371 0.71 -13.40 0.81
C TRP A 371 1.85 -14.14 1.51
N LEU A 372 1.88 -14.18 2.84
CA LEU A 372 2.94 -14.87 3.59
C LEU A 372 2.94 -16.37 3.35
N ARG A 373 1.76 -17.01 3.23
CA ARG A 373 1.69 -18.44 2.86
C ARG A 373 2.24 -18.70 1.47
N THR A 374 1.87 -17.88 0.48
CA THR A 374 2.41 -17.99 -0.87
C THR A 374 3.92 -17.76 -0.89
N THR A 375 4.40 -16.76 -0.15
CA THR A 375 5.84 -16.49 0.01
C THR A 375 6.55 -17.69 0.65
N ARG A 376 5.98 -18.29 1.69
CA ARG A 376 6.57 -19.46 2.36
C ARG A 376 6.63 -20.67 1.43
N GLN A 377 5.59 -20.96 0.65
CA GLN A 377 5.59 -22.06 -0.32
C GLN A 377 6.70 -21.94 -1.38
N LYS A 378 7.03 -20.70 -1.77
CA LYS A 378 8.08 -20.41 -2.77
C LYS A 378 9.48 -20.30 -2.16
N ARG A 379 9.60 -20.25 -0.83
CA ARG A 379 10.85 -20.00 -0.12
C ARG A 379 11.55 -21.31 0.24
N ALA A 380 12.77 -21.50 -0.28
CA ALA A 380 13.64 -22.62 0.11
C ALA A 380 14.37 -22.37 1.44
N GLU A 381 14.72 -21.10 1.73
CA GLU A 381 15.43 -20.72 2.95
C GLU A 381 14.63 -21.01 4.23
N PRO A 382 15.32 -21.27 5.36
CA PRO A 382 14.66 -21.36 6.65
C PRO A 382 13.93 -20.06 7.00
N LEU A 383 12.93 -20.18 7.87
CA LEU A 383 12.27 -19.02 8.47
C LEU A 383 13.26 -18.29 9.38
N PRO A 384 13.22 -16.95 9.42
CA PRO A 384 14.01 -16.19 10.37
C PRO A 384 13.54 -16.48 11.80
N ARG A 385 14.41 -16.27 12.79
CA ARG A 385 14.12 -16.51 14.21
C ARG A 385 14.23 -15.21 15.00
N MET A 386 13.42 -15.08 16.05
CA MET A 386 13.46 -13.92 16.95
C MET A 386 14.53 -14.02 18.05
N SER A 387 15.11 -15.21 18.30
CA SER A 387 16.13 -15.40 19.33
C SER A 387 17.49 -14.82 18.91
N ASP A 388 18.32 -14.51 19.91
CA ASP A 388 19.76 -14.19 19.73
C ASP A 388 20.02 -12.95 18.86
N ARG A 389 19.17 -11.93 19.01
CA ARG A 389 19.16 -10.70 18.21
C ARG A 389 19.54 -9.47 19.06
N GLU A 390 20.19 -8.48 18.46
CA GLU A 390 20.46 -7.18 19.11
C GLU A 390 19.34 -6.21 18.67
N PRO A 391 18.41 -5.81 19.57
CA PRO A 391 17.25 -5.01 19.18
C PRO A 391 17.61 -3.77 18.35
N PHE A 392 16.81 -3.50 17.32
CA PHE A 392 16.95 -2.34 16.44
C PHE A 392 18.24 -2.30 15.62
N THR A 393 18.88 -3.44 15.37
CA THR A 393 20.09 -3.51 14.55
C THR A 393 19.93 -4.28 13.24
N GLU A 394 18.86 -5.06 13.11
CA GLU A 394 18.70 -5.95 11.98
C GLU A 394 17.98 -5.30 10.80
N ASP A 395 18.40 -5.72 9.61
CA ASP A 395 17.89 -5.23 8.34
C ASP A 395 17.49 -6.40 7.43
N TRP A 396 16.50 -7.17 7.88
CA TRP A 396 16.00 -8.31 7.13
C TRP A 396 15.04 -7.92 5.99
N GLY A 397 14.67 -6.63 5.91
CA GLY A 397 13.62 -6.14 5.03
C GLY A 397 12.19 -6.49 5.50
N PRO A 398 11.17 -5.88 4.86
CA PRO A 398 9.77 -5.97 5.28
C PRO A 398 9.25 -7.42 5.32
N THR A 399 9.56 -8.22 4.31
CA THR A 399 9.03 -9.58 4.18
C THR A 399 9.55 -10.50 5.29
N ASN A 400 10.86 -10.48 5.57
CA ASN A 400 11.43 -11.36 6.59
C ASN A 400 10.97 -10.95 8.00
N ARG A 401 10.78 -9.65 8.26
CA ARG A 401 10.20 -9.17 9.53
C ARG A 401 8.84 -9.80 9.80
N LEU A 402 7.99 -9.91 8.79
CA LEU A 402 6.69 -10.56 8.94
C LEU A 402 6.79 -12.09 9.01
N LEU A 403 7.76 -12.70 8.32
CA LEU A 403 8.02 -14.14 8.42
C LEU A 403 8.54 -14.57 9.80
N LEU A 404 9.04 -13.67 10.63
CA LEU A 404 9.38 -13.96 12.03
C LEU A 404 8.15 -14.43 12.81
N TRP A 405 6.97 -13.96 12.44
CA TRP A 405 5.69 -14.25 13.09
C TRP A 405 5.00 -15.50 12.54
N TYR A 406 5.72 -16.32 11.76
CA TYR A 406 5.15 -17.49 11.10
C TYR A 406 5.00 -18.68 12.05
N GLY A 407 5.98 -18.91 12.94
CA GLY A 407 6.01 -20.09 13.82
C GLY A 407 5.13 -19.96 15.07
N LEU A 408 4.62 -21.09 15.58
CA LEU A 408 3.73 -21.15 16.74
C LEU A 408 4.39 -20.62 18.02
N GLU A 409 5.73 -20.66 18.10
CA GLU A 409 6.53 -20.09 19.18
C GLU A 409 6.36 -18.57 19.34
N THR A 410 5.78 -17.90 18.35
CA THR A 410 5.55 -16.45 18.35
C THR A 410 4.23 -16.07 19.02
N ILE A 411 3.31 -17.02 19.24
CA ILE A 411 2.02 -16.73 19.87
C ILE A 411 2.19 -16.21 21.30
N PRO A 412 3.01 -16.83 22.17
CA PRO A 412 3.27 -16.27 23.51
C PRO A 412 3.89 -14.87 23.47
N LEU A 413 4.57 -14.50 22.37
CA LEU A 413 5.20 -13.19 22.23
C LEU A 413 4.19 -12.09 21.88
N ILE A 414 3.08 -12.42 21.22
CA ILE A 414 1.99 -11.45 20.93
C ILE A 414 0.99 -11.34 22.08
N GLU A 415 0.86 -12.36 22.93
CA GLU A 415 -0.12 -12.39 24.03
C GLU A 415 -0.13 -11.14 24.94
N PRO A 416 1.01 -10.54 25.33
CA PRO A 416 1.00 -9.29 26.09
C PRO A 416 0.31 -8.14 25.36
N PHE A 417 0.42 -8.06 24.03
CA PHE A 417 -0.26 -7.07 23.21
C PHE A 417 -1.77 -7.33 23.10
N LEU A 418 -2.21 -8.57 23.34
CA LEU A 418 -3.62 -8.98 23.33
C LEU A 418 -4.29 -8.93 24.71
N ALA A 419 -3.52 -8.59 25.76
CA ALA A 419 -3.97 -8.67 27.15
C ALA A 419 -4.88 -7.51 27.58
N GLY A 420 -5.22 -6.59 26.69
CA GLY A 420 -6.08 -5.46 27.00
C GLY A 420 -7.50 -5.87 27.39
N LYS A 421 -8.16 -5.00 28.15
CA LYS A 421 -9.52 -5.26 28.65
C LYS A 421 -10.49 -5.38 27.47
N GLU A 422 -11.35 -6.40 27.54
CA GLU A 422 -12.42 -6.60 26.56
C GLU A 422 -13.64 -5.74 26.89
N GLY A 423 -14.24 -5.12 25.87
CA GLY A 423 -15.40 -4.27 26.01
C GLY A 423 -16.17 -4.08 24.70
N ALA A 424 -17.38 -3.56 24.81
CA ALA A 424 -18.20 -3.22 23.65
C ALA A 424 -17.59 -2.04 22.87
N LEU A 425 -17.82 -2.01 21.54
CA LEU A 425 -17.40 -0.89 20.69
C LEU A 425 -18.03 0.43 21.16
N ASP A 426 -17.20 1.40 21.54
CA ASP A 426 -17.64 2.75 21.87
C ASP A 426 -18.03 3.54 20.62
N ARG A 427 -19.33 3.53 20.31
CA ARG A 427 -19.90 4.22 19.15
C ARG A 427 -19.99 5.73 19.32
N SER A 428 -19.70 6.30 20.49
CA SER A 428 -19.72 7.76 20.69
C SER A 428 -18.66 8.47 19.85
N ARG A 429 -17.60 7.76 19.45
CA ARG A 429 -16.55 8.25 18.55
C ARG A 429 -16.91 8.19 17.05
N ASN A 430 -18.06 7.60 16.69
CA ASN A 430 -18.53 7.69 15.31
C ASN A 430 -18.85 9.14 14.95
N LYS A 431 -18.39 9.57 13.78
CA LYS A 431 -18.71 10.88 13.21
C LYS A 431 -19.10 10.72 11.76
N SER A 432 -19.99 11.60 11.32
CA SER A 432 -20.34 11.76 9.92
C SER A 432 -20.07 13.20 9.53
N PHE A 433 -19.43 13.37 8.38
CA PHE A 433 -19.11 14.67 7.82
C PHE A 433 -19.94 14.84 6.54
N VAL A 434 -20.37 16.08 6.29
CA VAL A 434 -21.12 16.47 5.09
C VAL A 434 -20.25 16.37 3.84
N SER A 435 -18.93 16.58 3.98
CA SER A 435 -17.97 16.48 2.89
C SER A 435 -16.59 16.04 3.38
N PRO A 436 -15.74 15.51 2.48
CA PRO A 436 -14.33 15.24 2.77
C PRO A 436 -13.58 16.47 3.30
N GLN A 437 -13.90 17.67 2.82
CA GLN A 437 -13.25 18.90 3.27
C GLN A 437 -13.56 19.22 4.74
N GLU A 438 -14.79 18.96 5.20
CA GLU A 438 -15.17 19.17 6.60
C GLU A 438 -14.41 18.23 7.54
N GLU A 439 -14.19 16.98 7.11
CA GLU A 439 -13.35 16.02 7.85
C GLU A 439 -11.88 16.47 7.90
N ILE A 440 -11.34 17.00 6.80
CA ILE A 440 -9.99 17.59 6.78
C ILE A 440 -9.91 18.76 7.76
N ASP A 441 -10.88 19.66 7.75
CA ASP A 441 -10.90 20.82 8.64
C ASP A 441 -10.96 20.38 10.11
N TYR A 442 -11.79 19.38 10.43
CA TYR A 442 -11.83 18.77 11.76
C TYR A 442 -10.46 18.21 12.18
N LEU A 443 -9.83 17.38 11.33
CA LEU A 443 -8.52 16.79 11.62
C LEU A 443 -7.43 17.86 11.75
N VAL A 444 -7.45 18.91 10.92
CA VAL A 444 -6.51 20.03 11.01
C VAL A 444 -6.63 20.73 12.38
N GLU A 445 -7.85 20.97 12.87
CA GLU A 445 -8.05 21.58 14.18
C GLU A 445 -7.61 20.66 15.33
N GLU A 446 -7.85 19.34 15.24
CA GLU A 446 -7.37 18.39 16.25
C GLU A 446 -5.83 18.30 16.27
N PHE A 447 -5.18 18.31 15.10
CA PHE A 447 -3.71 18.29 15.02
C PHE A 447 -3.11 19.62 15.52
N LYS A 448 -3.75 20.77 15.27
CA LYS A 448 -3.29 22.07 15.81
C LYS A 448 -3.25 22.10 17.33
N LYS A 449 -4.24 21.51 18.01
CA LYS A 449 -4.30 21.44 19.48
C LYS A 449 -3.09 20.74 20.09
N ARG A 450 -2.39 19.92 19.32
CA ARG A 450 -1.19 19.16 19.73
C ARG A 450 0.11 19.94 19.57
N GLY A 451 0.06 21.12 18.97
CA GLY A 451 1.19 22.02 18.79
C GLY A 451 1.86 21.89 17.43
N ASP A 452 2.85 22.77 17.21
CA ASP A 452 3.46 23.03 15.90
C ASP A 452 4.14 21.80 15.27
N GLY A 453 4.55 20.81 16.07
CA GLY A 453 5.15 19.58 15.57
C GLY A 453 4.18 18.65 14.81
N TYR A 454 2.87 18.84 15.00
CA TYR A 454 1.80 18.08 14.34
C TYR A 454 1.25 18.79 13.09
N GLU A 455 2.00 19.75 12.54
CA GLU A 455 1.63 20.39 11.29
C GLU A 455 1.52 19.40 10.12
N ILE A 456 0.44 19.51 9.35
CA ILE A 456 0.12 18.62 8.23
C ILE A 456 0.65 19.23 6.93
N PHE A 457 1.63 18.56 6.33
CA PHE A 457 2.18 18.90 5.03
C PHE A 457 1.68 17.94 3.96
N VAL A 458 1.45 18.44 2.76
CA VAL A 458 0.99 17.64 1.62
C VAL A 458 1.78 18.00 0.37
N TYR A 459 2.27 16.97 -0.31
CA TYR A 459 2.75 17.03 -1.68
C TYR A 459 1.72 16.36 -2.60
N LYS A 460 1.32 17.04 -3.69
CA LYS A 460 0.47 16.46 -4.74
C LYS A 460 1.38 15.99 -5.88
N ALA A 461 1.33 14.71 -6.21
CA ALA A 461 2.08 14.14 -7.32
C ALA A 461 1.61 14.74 -8.65
N LYS A 462 2.54 14.87 -9.60
CA LYS A 462 2.28 15.40 -10.94
C LYS A 462 2.74 14.38 -11.97
N HIS A 463 1.81 13.81 -12.71
CA HIS A 463 2.11 12.87 -13.78
C HIS A 463 0.97 12.84 -14.79
N LYS A 464 1.27 12.76 -16.09
CA LYS A 464 0.26 12.82 -17.15
C LYS A 464 -0.85 11.77 -16.98
N ILE A 465 -0.50 10.55 -16.56
CA ILE A 465 -1.50 9.47 -16.32
C ILE A 465 -2.53 9.83 -15.24
N LEU A 466 -2.16 10.64 -14.25
CA LEU A 466 -3.09 11.09 -13.21
C LEU A 466 -4.12 12.05 -13.80
N ASP A 467 -3.63 13.00 -14.62
CA ASP A 467 -4.48 13.97 -15.30
C ASP A 467 -5.42 13.28 -16.31
N ASP A 468 -4.89 12.33 -17.09
CA ASP A 468 -5.65 11.57 -18.10
C ASP A 468 -6.75 10.70 -17.48
N LEU A 469 -6.53 10.17 -16.27
CA LEU A 469 -7.49 9.28 -15.57
C LEU A 469 -8.34 10.01 -14.51
N GLY A 470 -8.17 11.32 -14.34
CA GLY A 470 -8.86 12.08 -13.29
C GLY A 470 -8.53 11.59 -11.87
N TYR A 471 -7.34 11.02 -11.67
CA TYR A 471 -6.91 10.45 -10.39
C TYR A 471 -5.95 11.41 -9.66
N VAL A 472 -6.01 11.43 -8.34
CA VAL A 472 -5.16 12.27 -7.50
C VAL A 472 -4.32 11.39 -6.58
N SER A 473 -3.00 11.55 -6.66
CA SER A 473 -2.04 10.94 -5.73
C SER A 473 -1.37 12.02 -4.90
N VAL A 474 -1.33 11.83 -3.58
CA VAL A 474 -0.69 12.73 -2.63
C VAL A 474 0.23 11.98 -1.68
N ARG A 475 1.22 12.71 -1.15
CA ARG A 475 1.94 12.35 0.06
C ARG A 475 1.57 13.31 1.17
N VAL A 476 1.08 12.78 2.28
CA VAL A 476 0.88 13.50 3.54
C VAL A 476 2.08 13.24 4.45
N CYS A 477 2.57 14.30 5.10
CA CYS A 477 3.63 14.24 6.10
C CYS A 477 3.21 14.98 7.36
N VAL A 478 3.33 14.33 8.51
CA VAL A 478 3.23 14.97 9.83
C VAL A 478 4.56 14.69 10.55
N PRO A 479 5.34 15.69 10.98
CA PRO A 479 6.67 15.44 11.54
C PRO A 479 6.67 14.64 12.84
N ALA A 480 5.80 15.00 13.79
CA ALA A 480 5.84 14.48 15.16
C ALA A 480 5.29 13.07 15.34
N ILE A 481 4.51 12.54 14.40
CA ILE A 481 3.95 11.17 14.51
C ILE A 481 5.05 10.10 14.37
N LEU A 482 4.79 8.92 14.92
CA LEU A 482 5.66 7.76 14.75
C LEU A 482 5.60 7.28 13.29
N PRO A 483 6.72 7.27 12.55
CA PRO A 483 6.74 6.72 11.20
C PRO A 483 6.62 5.20 11.28
N LEU A 484 5.93 4.61 10.29
CA LEU A 484 6.10 3.18 10.06
C LEU A 484 7.57 2.87 9.77
N TYR A 485 8.09 1.82 10.39
CA TYR A 485 9.40 1.28 10.05
C TYR A 485 9.24 -0.18 9.65
N LEU A 486 9.87 -0.51 8.52
CA LEU A 486 9.83 -1.86 7.95
C LEU A 486 11.10 -2.65 8.21
N MET A 487 12.13 -1.98 8.73
CA MET A 487 13.44 -2.50 9.08
C MET A 487 13.78 -2.02 10.49
N GLU A 488 14.30 -2.90 11.34
CA GLU A 488 14.44 -2.65 12.77
C GLU A 488 15.41 -1.51 13.05
N THR A 489 16.42 -1.34 12.21
CA THR A 489 17.35 -0.21 12.28
C THR A 489 16.64 1.14 12.20
N TYR A 490 15.47 1.24 11.57
CA TYR A 490 14.73 2.49 11.38
C TYR A 490 13.63 2.74 12.43
N ALA A 491 13.59 1.96 13.51
CA ALA A 491 12.62 2.18 14.59
C ALA A 491 12.79 3.58 15.21
N PRO A 492 11.70 4.34 15.45
CA PRO A 492 11.73 5.72 15.94
C PRO A 492 11.91 5.80 17.46
N ILE A 493 12.89 5.08 18.01
CA ILE A 493 13.08 4.91 19.46
C ILE A 493 13.59 6.17 20.19
N GLY A 494 13.97 7.22 19.45
CA GLY A 494 14.26 8.55 20.00
C GLY A 494 13.08 9.53 19.92
N SER A 495 11.89 9.06 19.50
CA SER A 495 10.70 9.90 19.41
C SER A 495 10.25 10.41 20.77
N LYS A 496 9.90 11.69 20.85
CA LYS A 496 9.24 12.29 22.03
C LYS A 496 7.94 11.60 22.41
N ARG A 497 7.25 10.95 21.45
CA ARG A 497 6.02 10.19 21.73
C ARG A 497 6.28 8.96 22.61
N LEU A 498 7.51 8.48 22.70
CA LEU A 498 7.91 7.32 23.51
C LEU A 498 8.61 7.73 24.82
N GLU A 499 8.74 9.03 25.08
CA GLU A 499 9.42 9.55 26.26
C GLU A 499 8.72 9.06 27.54
N GLY A 500 9.50 8.51 28.47
CA GLY A 500 9.00 7.94 29.73
C GLY A 500 8.52 6.49 29.65
N TYR A 501 8.55 5.84 28.47
CA TYR A 501 8.18 4.44 28.31
C TYR A 501 9.39 3.53 28.10
N GLU A 502 9.29 2.30 28.60
CA GLU A 502 10.22 1.23 28.23
C GLU A 502 9.86 0.70 26.83
N VAL A 503 10.80 0.76 25.90
CA VAL A 503 10.54 0.42 24.51
C VAL A 503 10.46 -1.11 24.31
N ASN A 504 9.44 -1.57 23.60
CA ASN A 504 9.32 -2.96 23.16
C ASN A 504 10.43 -3.31 22.16
N THR A 505 11.25 -4.29 22.52
CA THR A 505 12.39 -4.75 21.74
C THR A 505 12.04 -5.86 20.76
N LEU A 506 10.77 -6.25 20.61
CA LEU A 506 10.34 -7.23 19.61
C LEU A 506 10.07 -6.58 18.25
N PRO A 507 10.40 -7.27 17.13
CA PRO A 507 10.06 -6.78 15.80
C PRO A 507 8.55 -6.67 15.65
N GLN A 508 8.07 -5.51 15.20
CA GLN A 508 6.63 -5.28 15.08
C GLN A 508 6.01 -6.18 13.98
N PRO A 509 4.80 -6.76 14.17
CA PRO A 509 4.16 -7.69 13.22
C PRO A 509 3.28 -7.04 12.13
N PHE A 510 3.17 -5.72 12.08
CA PHE A 510 2.32 -4.97 11.15
C PHE A 510 2.96 -4.86 9.75
N PRO A 511 2.20 -5.04 8.66
CA PRO A 511 2.75 -5.11 7.29
C PRO A 511 3.51 -3.87 6.81
#